data_AF-A0A5K1CWH8-F1
#
_entry.id   AF-A0A5K1CWH8-F1
#
_cell.length_a   1.000
_cell.length_b   1.000
_cell.length_c   1.000
_cell.angle_alpha   90.00
_cell.angle_beta   90.00
_cell.angle_gamma   90.00
#
_symmetry.space_group_name_H-M   'P 1'
#
loop_
_entity.id
_entity.type
_entity.pdbx_description
1 polymer ?
#
loop_
_entity_poly.entity_id
_entity_poly.type
_entity_poly.pdbx_seq_one_letter_code
_entity_poly.pdbx_strand_id
1 'polypeptide(L)' 'PLFGYGVSKVVDSGSPDFKIGDLVWGITGWEEYTLISSTDGLTKIEDT' A
#
# COMPACT_ATOMS: atom_id res chain seq x y z
N PRO A 1 -14.37 -4.68 9.05
CA PRO A 1 -12.99 -4.92 8.56
C PRO A 1 -11.98 -4.72 9.70
N LEU A 2 -10.96 -5.57 9.77
CA LEU A 2 -9.82 -5.39 10.67
C LEU A 2 -8.70 -4.69 9.90
N PHE A 3 -8.04 -3.73 10.55
CA PHE A 3 -6.94 -2.98 9.98
C PHE A 3 -5.70 -3.17 10.85
N GLY A 4 -4.53 -3.19 10.22
CA GLY A 4 -3.26 -3.28 10.92
C GLY A 4 -2.10 -2.94 9.99
N TYR A 5 -0.89 -2.87 10.55
CA TYR A 5 0.30 -2.70 9.73
C TYR A 5 0.57 -3.97 8.90
N GLY A 6 0.86 -3.77 7.62
CA GLY A 6 1.19 -4.85 6.70
C GLY A 6 2.10 -4.37 5.57
N VAL A 7 2.63 -5.34 4.83
CA VAL A 7 3.35 -5.11 3.57
C VAL A 7 2.43 -5.52 2.43
N SER A 8 2.40 -4.74 1.36
CA SER A 8 1.51 -4.96 0.23
C SER A 8 2.20 -4.58 -1.07
N LYS A 9 1.73 -5.14 -2.19
CA LYS A 9 2.18 -4.78 -3.53
C LYS A 9 1.10 -3.94 -4.19
N VAL A 10 1.49 -2.82 -4.80
CA VAL A 10 0.58 -1.95 -5.54
C VAL A 10 0.14 -2.67 -6.81
N VAL A 11 -1.18 -2.89 -6.96
CA VAL A 11 -1.78 -3.52 -8.15
C VAL A 11 -2.44 -2.51 -9.08
N ASP A 12 -2.86 -1.36 -8.54
CA ASP A 12 -3.37 -0.20 -9.26
C ASP A 12 -3.08 1.06 -8.41
N SER A 13 -2.93 2.23 -9.04
CA SER A 13 -2.64 3.48 -8.34
C SER A 13 -3.12 4.71 -9.10
N GLY A 14 -3.85 5.57 -8.40
CA GLY A 14 -4.13 6.95 -8.82
C GLY A 14 -3.18 7.98 -8.18
N SER A 15 -2.23 7.56 -7.35
CA SER A 15 -1.27 8.44 -6.69
C SER A 15 0.01 8.60 -7.54
N PRO A 16 0.58 9.80 -7.66
CA PRO A 16 1.83 10.01 -8.39
C PRO A 16 3.05 9.36 -7.72
N ASP A 17 2.96 9.08 -6.41
CA ASP A 17 4.09 8.60 -5.60
C ASP A 17 4.25 7.07 -5.63
N PHE A 18 3.20 6.35 -6.05
CA PHE A 18 3.16 4.89 -6.04
C PHE A 18 2.79 4.36 -7.42
N LYS A 19 3.58 3.43 -7.95
CA LYS A 19 3.33 2.78 -9.24
C LYS A 19 3.01 1.30 -9.05
N ILE A 20 2.31 0.73 -10.03
CA ILE A 20 2.04 -0.70 -10.08
C ILE A 20 3.35 -1.49 -9.95
N GLY A 21 3.36 -2.47 -9.05
CA GLY A 21 4.51 -3.30 -8.75
C GLY A 21 5.34 -2.83 -7.55
N ASP A 22 5.19 -1.59 -7.08
CA ASP A 22 5.88 -1.12 -5.88
C ASP A 22 5.47 -1.94 -4.65
N LEU A 23 6.45 -2.24 -3.78
CA LEU A 23 6.19 -2.77 -2.45
C LEU A 23 6.04 -1.60 -1.49
N VAL A 24 5.01 -1.66 -0.65
CA VAL A 24 4.69 -0.61 0.32
C VAL A 24 4.41 -1.24 1.67
N TRP A 25 4.62 -0.49 2.74
CA TRP A 25 4.16 -0.86 4.08
C TRP A 25 3.40 0.30 4.74
N GLY A 26 2.45 -0.05 5.60
CA GLY A 26 1.58 0.90 6.29
C GLY A 26 0.31 0.22 6.82
N ILE A 27 -0.67 1.01 7.22
CA ILE A 27 -1.98 0.48 7.67
C ILE A 27 -2.73 -0.05 6.45
N THR A 28 -3.12 -1.33 6.49
CA THR A 28 -3.90 -2.01 5.46
C THR A 28 -5.00 -2.87 6.08
N GLY A 29 -5.99 -3.26 5.26
CA GLY A 29 -7.04 -4.18 5.67
C GLY A 29 -6.52 -5.62 5.75
N TRP A 30 -7.05 -6.40 6.69
CA TRP A 30 -6.81 -7.84 6.77
C TRP A 30 -7.72 -8.57 5.77
N GLU A 31 -7.34 -8.49 4.50
CA GLU A 31 -8.04 -9.02 3.35
C GLU A 31 -7.04 -9.21 2.20
N GLU A 32 -7.46 -9.85 1.11
CA GLU A 32 -6.57 -10.09 -0.05
C GLU A 32 -6.27 -8.81 -0.85
N TYR A 33 -7.22 -7.86 -0.88
CA TYR A 33 -7.11 -6.58 -1.59
C TYR A 33 -7.77 -5.47 -0.79
N THR A 34 -7.04 -4.37 -0.55
CA THR A 34 -7.56 -3.17 0.11
C THR A 34 -7.43 -1.98 -0.82
N LEU A 35 -8.49 -1.18 -0.94
CA LEU A 35 -8.42 0.16 -1.54
C LEU A 35 -7.98 1.16 -0.48
N ILE A 36 -6.82 1.79 -0.68
CA ILE A 36 -6.27 2.80 0.24
C ILE A 36 -6.50 4.19 -0.36
N SER A 37 -7.43 4.95 0.21
CA SER A 37 -7.85 6.26 -0.34
C SER A 37 -6.90 7.42 0.02
N SER A 38 -6.18 7.35 1.14
CA SER A 38 -5.13 8.32 1.52
C SER A 38 -3.81 7.58 1.64
N THR A 39 -2.81 8.06 0.91
CA THR A 39 -1.49 7.45 0.86
C THR A 39 -0.51 8.05 1.87
N ASP A 40 -0.94 9.01 2.71
CA ASP A 40 -0.07 9.76 3.63
C ASP A 40 0.63 8.87 4.67
N GLY A 41 0.05 7.70 4.98
CA GLY A 41 0.59 6.72 5.91
C GLY A 41 1.30 5.53 5.25
N LEU A 42 1.46 5.54 3.93
CA LEU A 42 2.17 4.50 3.19
C LEU A 42 3.61 4.91 2.97
N THR A 43 4.52 3.96 3.22
CA THR A 43 5.93 4.11 2.90
C THR A 43 6.30 3.09 1.84
N LYS A 44 6.89 3.56 0.75
CA LYS A 44 7.45 2.69 -0.28
C LYS A 44 8.71 2.02 0.22
N ILE A 45 8.84 0.73 -0.05
CA ILE A 45 10.05 -0.05 0.21
C ILE A 45 10.92 0.07 -1.04
N GLU A 46 12.10 0.69 -0.87
CA GLU A 46 13.11 0.80 -1.92
C GLU A 46 14.08 -0.37 -1.81
N ASP A 47 14.30 -1.07 -2.92
CA ASP A 47 15.40 -2.05 -3.05
C ASP A 47 16.69 -1.30 -3.41
N THR A 48 17.83 -1.74 -2.84
CA THR A 48 19.15 -1.09 -3.04
C THR A 48 19.81 -1.52 -4.35
#